data_AF-A0A848L3R9-F1
#
_entry.id   AF-A0A848L3R9-F1
#
_cell.length_a   1.000
_cell.length_b   1.000
_cell.length_c   1.000
_cell.angle_alpha   90.00
_cell.angle_beta   90.00
_cell.angle_gamma   90.00
#
_symmetry.space_group_name_H-M   'P 1'
#
loop_
_entity.id
_entity.type
_entity.pdbx_description
1 polymer ?
#
loop_
_entity_poly.entity_id
_entity_poly.type
_entity_poly.pdbx_seq_one_letter_code
_entity_poly.pdbx_strand_id
1 'polypeptide(L)'
;MLANTCLPGWNMKSLGMSVVRVAACAFLLGACGPAMEGEELKVAEPMVEKDAPSGVPDPDALEVSEPGMVRAQGIVGELGSLLGSPVTPPYAGISTASNQWYVNCNNGYSRDIAYTWRVPATGSYTFSTTGSNFDTVLQIRRLSNTSEVLGCNDDTPSTLQSRITLNSLFSGAQLLIIIEGYDYGEYTDYGNIARLNITRNN
;
A
#
# COMPACT_ATOMS: atom_id res chain seq x y z
N MET A 1 -59.72 18.29 15.37
CA MET A 1 -60.93 17.83 14.64
C MET A 1 -60.91 18.57 13.31
N LEU A 2 -60.76 17.99 12.12
CA LEU A 2 -60.98 16.64 11.60
C LEU A 2 -59.89 16.31 10.56
N ALA A 3 -59.55 15.03 10.46
CA ALA A 3 -58.75 14.48 9.38
C ALA A 3 -59.56 14.39 8.08
N ASN A 4 -58.89 14.42 6.92
CA ASN A 4 -59.25 13.53 5.82
C ASN A 4 -58.10 13.35 4.83
N THR A 5 -57.61 12.12 4.78
CA THR A 5 -56.81 11.50 3.74
C THR A 5 -57.63 11.32 2.45
N CYS A 6 -56.97 11.31 1.28
CA CYS A 6 -57.13 10.27 0.26
C CYS A 6 -56.19 10.54 -0.94
N LEU A 7 -55.25 9.63 -1.16
CA LEU A 7 -54.61 9.41 -2.45
C LEU A 7 -55.57 8.62 -3.36
N PRO A 8 -55.37 8.69 -4.69
CA PRO A 8 -55.20 7.44 -5.41
C PRO A 8 -53.98 7.49 -6.33
N GLY A 9 -53.22 6.39 -6.34
CA GLY A 9 -52.08 6.21 -7.23
C GLY A 9 -52.50 5.87 -8.65
N TRP A 10 -51.68 6.27 -9.62
CA TRP A 10 -51.63 5.66 -10.95
C TRP A 10 -50.20 5.30 -11.37
N ASN A 11 -50.10 4.01 -11.65
CA ASN A 11 -49.11 3.19 -12.33
C ASN A 11 -48.31 3.89 -13.45
N MET A 12 -46.97 3.95 -13.31
CA MET A 12 -46.05 4.24 -14.41
C MET A 12 -45.78 2.96 -15.20
N LYS A 13 -46.29 2.88 -16.43
CA LYS A 13 -45.80 1.96 -17.45
C LYS A 13 -45.15 2.77 -18.58
N SER A 14 -43.85 2.54 -18.75
CA SER A 14 -43.08 2.45 -20.00
C SER A 14 -43.67 3.12 -21.26
N LEU A 15 -42.92 4.08 -21.83
CA LEU A 15 -42.47 4.11 -23.23
C LEU A 15 -41.87 5.48 -23.56
N GLY A 16 -40.74 5.48 -24.30
CA GLY A 16 -40.31 6.65 -25.06
C GLY A 16 -38.86 7.08 -24.86
N MET A 17 -37.91 6.27 -25.35
CA MET A 17 -36.60 6.79 -25.78
C MET A 17 -36.83 7.91 -26.80
N SER A 18 -36.36 9.12 -26.50
CA SER A 18 -36.25 10.18 -27.51
C SER A 18 -34.83 10.73 -27.50
N VAL A 19 -34.15 10.41 -28.58
CA VAL A 19 -32.80 10.84 -28.94
C VAL A 19 -32.84 12.34 -29.25
N VAL A 20 -32.13 13.15 -28.48
CA VAL A 20 -31.85 14.54 -28.84
C VAL A 20 -30.41 14.65 -29.32
N ARG A 21 -30.26 14.85 -30.63
CA ARG A 21 -29.02 15.23 -31.32
C ARG A 21 -28.89 16.75 -31.33
N VAL A 22 -27.78 17.31 -30.82
CA VAL A 22 -27.21 18.65 -31.15
C VAL A 22 -25.77 18.64 -30.56
N ALA A 23 -24.67 19.08 -31.17
CA ALA A 23 -24.30 19.57 -32.49
C ALA A 23 -22.80 19.30 -32.70
N ALA A 24 -22.42 19.04 -33.95
CA ALA A 24 -21.05 19.11 -34.41
C ALA A 24 -20.69 20.57 -34.75
N CYS A 25 -19.47 21.01 -34.42
CA CYS A 25 -18.91 22.26 -34.91
C CYS A 25 -17.69 21.93 -35.78
N ALA A 26 -17.68 22.48 -37.00
CA ALA A 26 -16.79 22.09 -38.09
C ALA A 26 -15.59 23.04 -38.26
N PHE A 27 -14.49 22.43 -38.72
CA PHE A 27 -13.32 22.90 -39.49
C PHE A 27 -13.18 24.37 -39.90
N LEU A 28 -11.94 24.88 -39.75
CA LEU A 28 -11.29 25.80 -40.70
C LEU A 28 -9.83 25.38 -40.94
N LEU A 29 -9.43 25.29 -42.22
CA LEU A 29 -8.09 25.00 -42.75
C LEU A 29 -7.56 26.21 -43.54
N GLY A 30 -6.23 26.42 -43.48
CA GLY A 30 -5.38 27.14 -44.48
C GLY A 30 -5.11 28.64 -44.20
N ALA A 31 -3.97 29.27 -44.52
CA ALA A 31 -2.67 28.87 -45.09
C ALA A 31 -1.63 30.05 -45.02
N CYS A 32 -0.33 29.72 -45.00
CA CYS A 32 0.91 30.32 -45.58
C CYS A 32 1.23 31.85 -45.66
N GLY A 33 2.43 32.23 -45.13
CA GLY A 33 3.45 33.17 -45.70
C GLY A 33 3.70 34.52 -44.97
N PRO A 34 4.87 35.22 -45.10
CA PRO A 34 6.21 34.84 -45.60
C PRO A 34 7.36 35.05 -44.56
N ALA A 35 8.59 34.74 -44.98
CA ALA A 35 9.87 34.95 -44.28
C ALA A 35 10.68 36.11 -44.89
N MET A 36 11.43 36.88 -44.08
CA MET A 36 12.61 37.71 -44.45
C MET A 36 13.47 37.88 -43.17
N GLU A 37 14.72 37.39 -43.14
CA GLU A 37 16.00 38.17 -43.17
C GLU A 37 16.15 39.13 -41.96
N GLY A 38 17.19 39.15 -41.13
CA GLY A 38 18.50 38.52 -41.08
C GLY A 38 19.43 39.51 -40.36
N GLU A 39 20.02 39.17 -39.21
CA GLU A 39 21.08 39.99 -38.61
C GLU A 39 22.02 39.19 -37.70
N GLU A 40 23.21 38.97 -38.26
CA GLU A 40 24.56 38.84 -37.72
C GLU A 40 24.80 38.24 -36.32
N LEU A 41 25.38 37.04 -36.36
CA LEU A 41 25.95 36.27 -35.28
C LEU A 41 27.20 36.97 -34.69
N LYS A 42 27.12 37.44 -33.45
CA LYS A 42 28.32 37.79 -32.67
C LYS A 42 28.88 36.56 -31.98
N VAL A 43 30.07 36.17 -32.44
CA VAL A 43 30.94 35.13 -31.91
C VAL A 43 31.46 35.54 -30.51
N ALA A 44 31.36 34.63 -29.55
CA ALA A 44 32.21 34.59 -28.37
C ALA A 44 33.00 33.27 -28.38
N GLU A 45 34.29 33.36 -28.12
CA GLU A 45 35.30 32.30 -28.24
C GLU A 45 35.26 31.24 -27.12
N PRO A 46 35.93 30.07 -27.29
CA PRO A 46 35.63 28.82 -26.60
C PRO A 46 36.55 28.55 -25.41
N MET A 47 36.08 27.78 -24.41
CA MET A 47 36.97 27.09 -23.46
C MET A 47 36.42 25.72 -23.01
N VAL A 48 37.02 24.68 -23.60
CA VAL A 48 37.41 23.38 -23.02
C VAL A 48 36.32 22.41 -22.54
N GLU A 49 36.05 21.45 -23.42
CA GLU A 49 35.57 20.11 -23.11
C GLU A 49 36.52 19.41 -22.12
N LYS A 50 35.98 18.96 -20.99
CA LYS A 50 36.72 18.15 -20.01
C LYS A 50 36.09 16.76 -19.96
N ASP A 51 36.71 15.86 -20.72
CA ASP A 51 36.93 14.44 -20.49
C ASP A 51 35.86 13.65 -19.71
N ALA A 52 35.23 12.71 -20.42
CA ALA A 52 34.57 11.55 -19.86
C ALA A 52 35.56 10.67 -19.07
N PRO A 53 35.16 10.02 -17.97
CA PRO A 53 35.81 8.80 -17.53
C PRO A 53 35.08 7.61 -18.14
N SER A 54 35.75 6.96 -19.09
CA SER A 54 35.57 5.55 -19.40
C SER A 54 35.79 4.73 -18.12
N GLY A 55 34.71 4.21 -17.53
CA GLY A 55 34.73 3.29 -16.41
C GLY A 55 34.12 1.96 -16.81
N VAL A 56 34.93 0.91 -16.80
CA VAL A 56 34.50 -0.49 -16.95
C VAL A 56 33.51 -0.80 -15.81
N PRO A 57 32.40 -1.53 -16.03
CA PRO A 57 31.47 -1.86 -14.95
C PRO A 57 32.20 -2.70 -13.89
N ASP A 58 32.23 -2.20 -12.67
CA ASP A 58 32.74 -2.92 -11.51
C ASP A 58 31.78 -4.09 -11.21
N PRO A 59 32.23 -5.36 -11.25
CA PRO A 59 31.37 -6.50 -10.93
C PRO A 59 30.97 -6.57 -9.45
N ASP A 60 31.55 -5.74 -8.58
CA ASP A 60 31.25 -5.67 -7.13
C ASP A 60 30.50 -4.39 -6.72
N ALA A 61 29.94 -3.63 -7.68
CA ALA A 61 29.07 -2.50 -7.37
C ALA A 61 27.77 -3.01 -6.71
N LEU A 62 27.76 -3.03 -5.38
CA LEU A 62 26.55 -3.08 -4.56
C LEU A 62 25.60 -2.00 -5.12
N GLU A 63 24.48 -2.43 -5.70
CA GLU A 63 23.51 -1.50 -6.29
C GLU A 63 23.07 -0.49 -5.24
N VAL A 64 23.63 0.71 -5.32
CA VAL A 64 23.09 1.88 -4.63
C VAL A 64 21.81 2.23 -5.39
N SER A 65 20.68 1.84 -4.81
CA SER A 65 19.36 2.13 -5.35
C SER A 65 19.23 3.63 -5.68
N GLU A 66 18.95 3.93 -6.94
CA GLU A 66 18.70 5.28 -7.47
C GLU A 66 17.64 6.03 -6.62
N PRO A 67 17.87 7.31 -6.23
CA PRO A 67 16.93 8.08 -5.44
C PRO A 67 15.83 8.63 -6.37
N GLY A 68 14.76 7.86 -6.58
CA GLY A 68 13.74 8.25 -7.55
C GLY A 68 12.34 7.65 -7.40
N MET A 69 12.06 6.84 -6.38
CA MET A 69 10.69 6.46 -6.05
C MET A 69 10.57 6.16 -4.56
N VAL A 70 10.00 7.09 -3.79
CA VAL A 70 9.50 6.76 -2.45
C VAL A 70 8.35 5.78 -2.66
N ARG A 71 8.62 4.47 -2.59
CA ARG A 71 7.56 3.48 -2.58
C ARG A 71 6.85 3.61 -1.23
N ALA A 72 5.73 4.31 -1.23
CA ALA A 72 4.80 4.38 -0.11
C ALA A 72 4.13 3.00 0.12
N GLN A 73 4.93 1.98 0.49
CA GLN A 73 4.48 0.58 0.60
C GLN A 73 4.60 0.00 2.00
N GLY A 74 5.33 0.65 2.93
CA GLY A 74 5.49 0.10 4.29
C GLY A 74 4.21 0.01 5.10
N ILE A 75 3.20 0.85 4.80
CA ILE A 75 1.86 0.78 5.41
C ILE A 75 0.86 0.57 4.29
N VAL A 76 0.24 -0.60 4.25
CA VAL A 76 -0.73 -0.99 3.21
C VAL A 76 -2.17 -0.65 3.59
N GLY A 77 -2.45 -0.31 4.85
CA GLY A 77 -3.78 0.13 5.25
C GLY A 77 -3.92 0.57 6.71
N GLU A 78 -4.88 1.48 6.92
CA GLU A 78 -5.34 1.92 8.24
C GLU A 78 -6.63 1.17 8.59
N LEU A 79 -6.60 0.27 9.58
CA LEU A 79 -7.72 -0.62 9.88
C LEU A 79 -8.75 -0.02 10.84
N GLY A 80 -8.53 1.21 11.33
CA GLY A 80 -9.35 1.81 12.38
C GLY A 80 -9.39 0.89 13.60
N SER A 81 -10.58 0.50 14.03
CA SER A 81 -10.78 -0.44 15.15
C SER A 81 -11.46 -1.74 14.74
N LEU A 82 -11.31 -2.15 13.47
CA LEU A 82 -11.91 -3.37 12.95
C LEU A 82 -11.39 -4.61 13.68
N LEU A 83 -12.26 -5.59 13.90
CA LEU A 83 -11.94 -6.91 14.40
C LEU A 83 -12.45 -7.93 13.38
N GLY A 84 -11.84 -9.12 13.32
CA GLY A 84 -12.28 -10.17 12.41
C GLY A 84 -11.21 -11.21 12.13
N SER A 85 -11.64 -12.29 11.47
CA SER A 85 -10.79 -13.36 10.96
C SER A 85 -11.21 -13.72 9.52
N PRO A 86 -10.76 -12.98 8.49
CA PRO A 86 -9.77 -11.92 8.55
C PRO A 86 -10.36 -10.56 8.92
N VAL A 87 -9.50 -9.62 9.34
CA VAL A 87 -9.88 -8.23 9.65
C VAL A 87 -10.05 -7.37 8.40
N THR A 88 -9.37 -7.76 7.32
CA THR A 88 -9.34 -7.08 6.01
C THR A 88 -9.21 -8.15 4.91
N PRO A 89 -9.60 -7.89 3.65
CA PRO A 89 -9.29 -8.81 2.55
C PRO A 89 -7.80 -9.19 2.54
N PRO A 90 -7.43 -10.46 2.34
CA PRO A 90 -6.03 -10.88 2.32
C PRO A 90 -5.21 -10.07 1.32
N TYR A 91 -3.99 -9.68 1.71
CA TYR A 91 -3.08 -8.93 0.86
C TYR A 91 -2.35 -9.90 -0.07
N ALA A 92 -2.70 -9.86 -1.35
CA ALA A 92 -2.03 -10.63 -2.39
C ALA A 92 -0.90 -9.78 -2.98
N GLY A 93 0.35 -10.11 -2.68
CA GLY A 93 1.51 -9.37 -3.20
C GLY A 93 2.63 -9.09 -2.21
N ILE A 94 2.69 -9.75 -1.05
CA ILE A 94 3.81 -9.53 -0.12
C ILE A 94 5.16 -9.90 -0.76
N SER A 95 5.15 -10.86 -1.70
CA SER A 95 6.34 -11.24 -2.47
C SER A 95 6.87 -10.12 -3.38
N THR A 96 6.13 -9.05 -3.64
CA THR A 96 6.62 -7.90 -4.42
C THR A 96 6.74 -6.62 -3.59
N ALA A 97 6.50 -6.71 -2.29
CA ALA A 97 6.72 -5.62 -1.37
C ALA A 97 8.22 -5.36 -1.16
N SER A 98 8.55 -4.15 -0.72
CA SER A 98 9.87 -3.83 -0.18
C SER A 98 9.98 -4.31 1.27
N ASN A 99 11.19 -4.55 1.76
CA ASN A 99 11.47 -4.57 3.19
C ASN A 99 11.56 -3.12 3.69
N GLN A 100 10.73 -2.74 4.65
CA GLN A 100 10.65 -1.40 5.23
C GLN A 100 10.84 -1.39 6.75
N TRP A 101 10.64 -2.53 7.41
CA TRP A 101 10.61 -2.65 8.85
C TRP A 101 11.51 -3.78 9.33
N TYR A 102 12.49 -3.44 10.16
CA TYR A 102 13.26 -4.46 10.86
C TYR A 102 12.36 -5.26 11.84
N VAL A 103 12.27 -6.58 11.68
CA VAL A 103 11.58 -7.48 12.62
C VAL A 103 12.58 -8.24 13.49
N ASN A 104 12.37 -8.20 14.81
CA ASN A 104 13.38 -8.63 15.78
C ASN A 104 13.49 -10.16 15.92
N CYS A 105 12.45 -10.92 15.56
CA CYS A 105 12.40 -12.37 15.78
C CYS A 105 12.90 -13.21 14.60
N ASN A 106 13.27 -12.59 13.47
CA ASN A 106 13.83 -13.27 12.28
C ASN A 106 14.96 -12.49 11.60
N ASN A 107 15.53 -11.46 12.26
CA ASN A 107 16.51 -10.51 11.74
C ASN A 107 16.00 -9.49 10.69
N GLY A 108 14.73 -9.54 10.30
CA GLY A 108 14.07 -8.45 9.58
C GLY A 108 14.61 -8.17 8.18
N TYR A 109 15.05 -9.20 7.46
CA TYR A 109 15.63 -9.03 6.11
C TYR A 109 14.61 -9.29 5.01
N SER A 110 13.46 -9.90 5.28
CA SER A 110 12.49 -10.26 4.25
C SER A 110 11.51 -9.13 3.93
N ARG A 111 10.68 -9.36 2.91
CA ARG A 111 9.67 -8.41 2.45
C ARG A 111 8.54 -8.32 3.47
N ASP A 112 8.06 -7.11 3.70
CA ASP A 112 7.05 -6.85 4.71
C ASP A 112 5.88 -6.00 4.20
N ILE A 113 4.80 -6.04 4.97
CA ILE A 113 3.70 -5.09 4.92
C ILE A 113 3.33 -4.70 6.34
N ALA A 114 2.80 -3.49 6.52
CA ALA A 114 2.25 -3.10 7.80
C ALA A 114 0.84 -2.51 7.71
N TYR A 115 0.11 -2.67 8.81
CA TYR A 115 -1.17 -2.03 9.06
C TYR A 115 -1.08 -1.18 10.31
N THR A 116 -1.86 -0.11 10.38
CA THR A 116 -2.15 0.53 11.66
C THR A 116 -3.49 0.05 12.19
N TRP A 117 -3.61 0.03 13.51
CA TRP A 117 -4.87 -0.34 14.16
C TRP A 117 -5.01 0.37 15.51
N ARG A 118 -6.24 0.78 15.82
CA ARG A 118 -6.62 1.45 17.06
C ARG A 118 -7.42 0.50 17.94
N VAL A 119 -6.98 0.37 19.19
CA VAL A 119 -7.67 -0.43 20.21
C VAL A 119 -9.09 0.10 20.46
N PRO A 120 -10.16 -0.66 20.16
CA PRO A 120 -11.54 -0.19 20.32
C PRO A 120 -11.96 -0.01 21.78
N ALA A 121 -11.46 -0.89 22.65
CA ALA A 121 -11.79 -0.90 24.08
C ALA A 121 -10.64 -1.51 24.89
N THR A 122 -10.47 -1.11 26.14
CA THR A 122 -9.44 -1.69 27.00
C THR A 122 -9.64 -3.20 27.16
N GLY A 123 -8.56 -3.98 27.03
CA GLY A 123 -8.60 -5.43 27.21
C GLY A 123 -7.48 -6.20 26.52
N SER A 124 -7.67 -7.51 26.42
CA SER A 124 -6.75 -8.44 25.76
C SER A 124 -7.15 -8.68 24.30
N TYR A 125 -6.16 -8.73 23.41
CA TYR A 125 -6.36 -8.95 21.98
C TYR A 125 -5.35 -9.96 21.44
N THR A 126 -5.81 -10.79 20.51
CA THR A 126 -4.99 -11.74 19.76
C THR A 126 -4.90 -11.29 18.31
N PHE A 127 -3.68 -11.26 17.81
CA PHE A 127 -3.32 -10.98 16.42
C PHE A 127 -2.74 -12.26 15.84
N SER A 128 -3.16 -12.65 14.64
CA SER A 128 -2.64 -13.87 14.02
C SER A 128 -2.69 -13.81 12.51
N THR A 129 -1.71 -14.46 11.88
CA THR A 129 -1.60 -14.61 10.43
C THR A 129 -2.16 -15.94 9.92
N THR A 130 -2.86 -16.71 10.76
CA THR A 130 -3.50 -17.98 10.37
C THR A 130 -4.29 -17.85 9.07
N GLY A 131 -4.02 -18.75 8.13
CA GLY A 131 -4.61 -18.75 6.78
C GLY A 131 -3.81 -17.99 5.73
N SER A 132 -2.65 -17.43 6.09
CA SER A 132 -1.61 -17.07 5.12
C SER A 132 -1.03 -18.33 4.50
N ASN A 133 -0.58 -18.25 3.25
CA ASN A 133 -0.07 -19.41 2.50
C ASN A 133 1.47 -19.50 2.47
N PHE A 134 2.13 -18.79 3.37
CA PHE A 134 3.59 -18.77 3.53
C PHE A 134 3.96 -18.75 5.01
N ASP A 135 5.25 -18.91 5.26
CA ASP A 135 5.86 -18.79 6.57
C ASP A 135 5.95 -17.31 6.99
N THR A 136 5.17 -16.92 7.98
CA THR A 136 5.00 -15.51 8.35
C THR A 136 5.77 -15.18 9.62
N VAL A 137 6.22 -13.94 9.72
CA VAL A 137 6.67 -13.32 10.98
C VAL A 137 5.76 -12.15 11.29
N LEU A 138 5.30 -12.05 12.54
CA LEU A 138 4.43 -10.99 13.01
C LEU A 138 5.12 -10.19 14.12
N GLN A 139 5.17 -8.87 13.95
CA GLN A 139 5.65 -7.95 14.97
C GLN A 139 4.63 -6.85 15.22
N ILE A 140 4.39 -6.54 16.49
CA ILE A 140 3.49 -5.46 16.90
C ILE A 140 4.30 -4.40 17.65
N ARG A 141 4.15 -3.14 17.23
CA ARG A 141 4.80 -1.98 17.84
C ARG A 141 3.76 -0.96 18.29
N ARG A 142 4.13 -0.06 19.19
CA ARG A 142 3.33 1.17 19.40
C ARG A 142 3.53 2.11 18.21
N LEU A 143 2.44 2.64 17.66
CA LEU A 143 2.54 3.59 16.56
C LEU A 143 3.14 4.94 17.01
N SER A 144 2.86 5.37 18.25
CA SER A 144 3.42 6.61 18.83
C SER A 144 4.91 6.52 19.17
N ASN A 145 5.48 5.31 19.20
CA ASN A 145 6.89 5.05 19.45
C ASN A 145 7.26 3.74 18.75
N THR A 146 7.62 3.83 17.47
CA THR A 146 7.87 2.65 16.62
C THR A 146 9.10 1.84 17.01
N SER A 147 9.91 2.31 17.96
CA SER A 147 10.99 1.53 18.56
C SER A 147 10.49 0.60 19.68
N GLU A 148 9.29 0.83 20.22
CA GLU A 148 8.69 0.00 21.26
C GLU A 148 7.99 -1.22 20.63
N VAL A 149 8.64 -2.38 20.71
CA VAL A 149 8.08 -3.68 20.32
C VAL A 149 7.23 -4.23 21.47
N LEU A 150 5.95 -4.47 21.20
CA LEU A 150 5.01 -5.07 22.15
C LEU A 150 5.00 -6.60 22.06
N GLY A 151 5.38 -7.16 20.92
CA GLY A 151 5.51 -8.59 20.72
C GLY A 151 6.07 -8.91 19.33
N CYS A 152 6.73 -10.06 19.23
CA CYS A 152 7.24 -10.64 18.00
C CYS A 152 7.02 -12.15 18.04
N ASN A 153 6.56 -12.74 16.95
CA ASN A 153 6.41 -14.19 16.83
C ASN A 153 6.60 -14.60 15.38
N ASP A 154 7.30 -15.71 15.19
CA ASP A 154 7.57 -16.34 13.90
C ASP A 154 6.53 -17.45 13.69
N ASP A 155 6.56 -18.46 14.55
CA ASP A 155 5.62 -19.58 14.45
C ASP A 155 4.68 -19.73 15.63
N THR A 156 3.51 -20.31 15.36
CA THR A 156 2.77 -21.05 16.40
C THR A 156 3.33 -22.47 16.51
N PRO A 157 3.12 -23.19 17.62
CA PRO A 157 3.70 -24.52 17.82
C PRO A 157 3.35 -25.59 16.77
N SER A 158 2.33 -25.35 15.93
CA SER A 158 1.80 -26.34 14.99
C SER A 158 1.70 -25.84 13.54
N THR A 159 2.01 -24.58 13.26
CA THR A 159 1.90 -23.98 11.92
C THR A 159 2.99 -22.94 11.70
N LEU A 160 3.36 -22.72 10.43
CA LEU A 160 4.26 -21.64 9.99
C LEU A 160 3.61 -20.24 9.99
N GLN A 161 2.61 -20.05 10.85
CA GLN A 161 1.88 -18.79 10.94
C GLN A 161 2.00 -18.29 12.35
N SER A 162 2.17 -16.99 12.48
CA SER A 162 2.42 -16.34 13.75
C SER A 162 1.13 -16.01 14.51
N ARG A 163 1.29 -15.86 15.82
CA ARG A 163 0.28 -15.36 16.73
C ARG A 163 0.90 -14.59 17.90
N ILE A 164 0.32 -13.45 18.21
CA ILE A 164 0.67 -12.64 19.39
C ILE A 164 -0.60 -12.32 20.19
N THR A 165 -0.53 -12.50 21.51
CA THR A 165 -1.58 -12.06 22.44
C THR A 165 -1.05 -10.95 23.33
N LEU A 166 -1.71 -9.78 23.29
CA LEU A 166 -1.40 -8.64 24.16
C LEU A 166 -2.50 -8.52 25.20
N ASN A 167 -2.16 -8.74 26.48
CA ASN A 167 -3.14 -8.89 27.56
C ASN A 167 -3.73 -7.59 28.10
N SER A 168 -3.07 -6.45 27.88
CA SER A 168 -3.48 -5.17 28.44
C SER A 168 -3.23 -4.04 27.46
N LEU A 169 -4.13 -3.89 26.50
CA LEU A 169 -4.17 -2.74 25.60
C LEU A 169 -5.20 -1.73 26.08
N PHE A 170 -4.82 -0.46 26.14
CA PHE A 170 -5.74 0.62 26.53
C PHE A 170 -6.53 1.12 25.32
N SER A 171 -7.81 1.40 25.52
CA SER A 171 -8.67 2.01 24.50
C SER A 171 -8.02 3.24 23.87
N GLY A 172 -8.09 3.33 22.53
CA GLY A 172 -7.52 4.43 21.78
C GLY A 172 -6.02 4.33 21.49
N ALA A 173 -5.28 3.42 22.12
CA ALA A 173 -3.89 3.15 21.76
C ALA A 173 -3.79 2.70 20.30
N GLN A 174 -2.71 3.11 19.63
CA GLN A 174 -2.49 2.84 18.21
C GLN A 174 -1.28 1.93 18.05
N LEU A 175 -1.45 0.90 17.23
CA LEU A 175 -0.45 -0.13 16.97
C LEU A 175 -0.02 -0.08 15.51
N LEU A 176 1.25 -0.38 15.28
CA LEU A 176 1.80 -0.75 13.99
C LEU A 176 1.94 -2.28 13.99
N ILE A 177 1.26 -2.95 13.06
CA ILE A 177 1.22 -4.40 12.92
C ILE A 177 1.98 -4.76 11.64
N ILE A 178 3.14 -5.37 11.78
CA ILE A 178 4.04 -5.74 10.67
C ILE A 178 3.92 -7.23 10.43
N ILE A 179 3.67 -7.61 9.17
CA ILE A 179 3.74 -8.99 8.70
C ILE A 179 4.89 -9.06 7.71
N GLU A 180 5.84 -9.95 7.98
CA GLU A 180 7.01 -10.23 7.15
C GLU A 180 6.99 -11.72 6.73
N GLY A 181 7.72 -12.09 5.68
CA GLY A 181 8.05 -13.50 5.43
C GLY A 181 9.23 -13.98 6.28
N TYR A 182 9.26 -15.24 6.72
CA TYR A 182 10.41 -15.76 7.45
C TYR A 182 11.71 -15.76 6.63
N ASP A 183 11.62 -16.25 5.38
CA ASP A 183 12.77 -16.46 4.51
C ASP A 183 13.00 -15.29 3.55
N TYR A 184 14.28 -15.03 3.23
CA TYR A 184 14.72 -14.03 2.25
C TYR A 184 15.03 -14.74 0.92
N GLY A 185 13.99 -14.99 0.13
CA GLY A 185 14.15 -15.68 -1.15
C GLY A 185 13.37 -15.01 -2.27
N GLU A 186 14.05 -14.71 -3.37
CA GLU A 186 13.45 -14.25 -4.64
C GLU A 186 12.54 -15.29 -5.33
N TYR A 187 12.38 -16.49 -4.76
CA TYR A 187 11.79 -17.61 -5.47
C TYR A 187 10.25 -17.62 -5.49
N THR A 188 9.74 -17.99 -6.65
CA THR A 188 8.36 -17.86 -7.10
C THR A 188 7.37 -18.88 -6.51
N ASP A 189 7.73 -19.56 -5.42
CA ASP A 189 6.88 -20.56 -4.75
C ASP A 189 6.61 -20.26 -3.26
N TYR A 190 7.12 -19.13 -2.76
CA TYR A 190 6.70 -18.60 -1.46
C TYR A 190 5.26 -18.09 -1.59
N GLY A 191 4.37 -18.55 -0.73
CA GLY A 191 3.00 -18.03 -0.69
C GLY A 191 2.97 -16.50 -0.66
N ASN A 192 2.03 -15.93 -1.40
CA ASN A 192 1.96 -14.49 -1.65
C ASN A 192 0.82 -13.78 -0.93
N ILE A 193 -0.01 -14.53 -0.20
CA ILE A 193 -1.27 -14.06 0.36
C ILE A 193 -1.13 -13.95 1.87
N ALA A 194 -0.97 -12.72 2.35
CA ALA A 194 -0.91 -12.41 3.76
C ALA A 194 -2.31 -12.18 4.32
N ARG A 195 -2.66 -12.91 5.37
CA ARG A 195 -3.92 -12.77 6.10
C ARG A 195 -3.64 -12.18 7.47
N LEU A 196 -4.45 -11.21 7.90
CA LEU A 196 -4.43 -10.70 9.26
C LEU A 196 -5.76 -10.96 9.93
N ASN A 197 -5.71 -11.52 11.14
CA ASN A 197 -6.86 -11.74 12.00
C ASN A 197 -6.63 -10.99 13.32
N ILE A 198 -7.64 -10.26 13.79
CA ILE A 198 -7.60 -9.53 15.07
C ILE A 198 -8.86 -9.88 15.85
N THR A 199 -8.70 -10.49 17.03
CA THR A 199 -9.82 -10.88 17.89
C THR A 199 -9.63 -10.33 19.29
N ARG A 200 -10.72 -9.85 19.90
CA ARG A 200 -10.72 -9.52 21.33
C ARG A 200 -10.85 -10.83 22.13
N ASN A 201 -10.07 -10.96 23.19
CA ASN A 201 -10.17 -12.06 24.13
C ASN A 201 -11.15 -11.67 25.25
N ASN A 202 -11.97 -12.63 25.69
CA ASN A 202 -12.94 -12.45 26.78
C ASN A 202 -12.29 -12.60 28.15
#